data_AF-A0A6J8AKD4-F1
#
_entry.id   AF-A0A6J8AKD4-F1
#
_cell.length_a   1.000
_cell.length_b   1.000
_cell.length_c   1.000
_cell.angle_alpha   90.00
_cell.angle_beta   90.00
_cell.angle_gamma   90.00
#
_symmetry.space_group_name_H-M   'P 1'
#
loop_
_entity.id
_entity.type
_entity.pdbx_description
1 polymer ?
#
loop_
_entity_poly.entity_id
_entity_poly.type
_entity_poly.pdbx_seq_one_letter_code
_entity_poly.pdbx_strand_id
1 'polypeptide(L)'
;MKIIFVIERSRLRHLRSKDRQMNTENYPALNYPEIYLLDSGYKSFFQTSSDLCDPIDYRPMLHSDFSADLHHYRRVADVRHFRSKSKSWSSGDRSRLSRKVIF
;
A
#
# COMPACT_ATOMS: atom_id res chain seq x y z
N MET A 1 -21.84 3.37 5.24
CA MET A 1 -20.42 3.61 5.56
C MET A 1 -19.58 3.02 4.43
N LYS A 2 -18.55 3.73 3.94
CA LYS A 2 -17.67 3.26 2.86
C LYS A 2 -16.31 2.90 3.46
N ILE A 3 -16.00 1.61 3.57
CA ILE A 3 -14.71 1.11 4.02
C ILE A 3 -13.85 0.85 2.78
N ILE A 4 -12.64 1.39 2.75
CA ILE A 4 -11.68 1.15 1.66
C ILE A 4 -10.46 0.43 2.20
N PHE A 5 -10.13 -0.70 1.58
CA PHE A 5 -8.86 -1.39 1.77
C PHE A 5 -7.89 -1.00 0.66
N VAL A 6 -6.69 -0.60 1.05
CA VAL A 6 -5.59 -0.29 0.14
C VAL A 6 -4.42 -1.22 0.43
N ILE A 7 -3.73 -1.66 -0.63
CA ILE A 7 -2.59 -2.58 -0.52
C ILE A 7 -1.29 -1.82 -0.29
N GLU A 8 -1.16 -0.62 -0.86
CA GLU A 8 0.07 0.17 -0.87
C GLU A 8 -0.03 1.42 0.01
N ARG A 9 0.95 1.63 0.90
CA ARG A 9 0.97 2.77 1.84
C ARG A 9 1.02 4.12 1.12
N SER A 10 1.74 4.21 0.00
CA SER A 10 1.84 5.46 -0.77
C SER A 10 0.48 5.86 -1.35
N ARG A 11 -0.33 4.88 -1.78
CA ARG A 11 -1.71 5.10 -2.25
C ARG A 11 -2.64 5.53 -1.12
N LEU A 12 -2.53 4.93 0.07
CA LEU A 12 -3.32 5.33 1.24
C LEU A 12 -3.12 6.82 1.56
N ARG A 13 -1.86 7.26 1.68
CA ARG A 13 -1.54 8.65 2.02
C ARG A 13 -2.01 9.62 0.94
N HIS A 14 -1.86 9.26 -0.32
CA HIS A 14 -2.34 10.07 -1.43
C HIS A 14 -3.85 10.23 -1.40
N LEU A 15 -4.60 9.14 -1.20
CA LEU A 15 -6.06 9.18 -1.11
C LEU A 15 -6.51 10.10 0.03
N ARG A 16 -5.91 9.97 1.21
CA ARG A 16 -6.25 10.83 2.36
C ARG A 16 -5.86 12.29 2.13
N SER A 17 -4.71 12.56 1.50
CA SER A 17 -4.29 13.92 1.14
C SER A 17 -5.29 14.56 0.17
N LYS A 18 -5.70 13.82 -0.88
CA LYS A 18 -6.67 14.28 -1.86
C LYS A 18 -8.06 14.51 -1.23
N ASP A 19 -8.51 13.59 -0.37
CA ASP A 19 -9.78 13.74 0.36
C ASP A 19 -9.78 14.99 1.23
N ARG A 20 -8.65 15.29 1.90
CA ARG A 20 -8.49 16.53 2.68
C ARG A 20 -8.45 17.79 1.82
N GLN A 21 -7.79 17.76 0.67
CA GLN A 21 -7.78 18.90 -0.26
C GLN A 21 -9.18 19.21 -0.77
N MET A 22 -9.98 18.20 -1.10
CA MET A 22 -11.37 18.40 -1.54
C MET A 22 -12.27 18.91 -0.41
N ASN A 23 -11.97 18.58 0.84
CA ASN A 23 -12.74 19.00 2.02
C ASN A 23 -12.10 20.17 2.77
N THR A 24 -11.31 21.02 2.10
CA THR A 24 -10.59 22.13 2.75
C THR A 24 -11.55 23.10 3.44
N GLU A 25 -12.66 23.46 2.78
CA GLU A 25 -13.65 24.42 3.30
C GLU A 25 -14.59 23.81 4.36
N ASN A 26 -14.68 22.48 4.42
CA ASN A 26 -15.60 21.75 5.30
C ASN A 26 -14.86 20.91 6.36
N TYR A 27 -13.67 21.35 6.76
CA TYR A 27 -12.89 20.66 7.78
C TYR A 27 -13.71 20.55 9.09
N PRO A 28 -13.81 19.36 9.73
CA PRO A 28 -12.98 18.17 9.57
C PRO A 28 -13.57 17.06 8.68
N ALA A 29 -14.57 17.32 7.84
CA ALA A 29 -15.24 16.31 7.04
C ALA A 29 -14.29 15.48 6.15
N LEU A 30 -14.67 14.23 5.93
CA LEU A 30 -13.98 13.26 5.06
C LEU A 30 -15.01 12.44 4.31
N ASN A 31 -14.75 12.17 3.03
CA ASN A 31 -15.58 11.25 2.25
C ASN A 31 -15.25 9.80 2.61
N TYR A 32 -14.00 9.54 2.98
CA TYR A 32 -13.48 8.23 3.38
C TYR A 32 -12.85 8.32 4.79
N PRO A 33 -13.69 8.40 5.84
CA PRO A 33 -13.21 8.52 7.21
C PRO A 33 -12.37 7.31 7.63
N GLU A 34 -12.75 6.12 7.17
CA GLU A 34 -12.11 4.84 7.49
C GLU A 34 -11.39 4.27 6.26
N ILE A 35 -10.05 4.23 6.31
CA ILE A 35 -9.20 3.64 5.28
C ILE A 35 -8.18 2.74 5.97
N TYR A 36 -8.10 1.49 5.53
CA TYR A 36 -7.22 0.49 6.12
C TYR A 36 -6.20 -0.01 5.11
N LEU A 37 -5.00 -0.32 5.61
CA LEU A 37 -3.98 -1.02 4.84
C LEU A 37 -4.17 -2.52 5.06
N LEU A 38 -4.26 -3.29 3.97
CA LEU A 38 -4.24 -4.74 4.08
C LEU A 38 -2.81 -5.19 4.43
N ASP A 39 -2.64 -5.70 5.64
CA ASP A 39 -1.34 -6.19 6.09
C ASP A 39 -0.90 -7.41 5.28
N SER A 40 0.40 -7.54 5.04
CA SER A 40 1.00 -8.59 4.19
C SER A 40 0.51 -8.66 2.72
N GLY A 41 -0.40 -7.77 2.32
CA GLY A 41 -0.89 -7.62 0.95
C GLY A 41 -1.79 -8.75 0.45
N TYR A 42 -2.21 -8.64 -0.82
CA TYR A 42 -3.19 -9.55 -1.43
C TYR A 42 -2.73 -11.02 -1.49
N LYS A 43 -1.41 -11.27 -1.55
CA LYS A 43 -0.86 -12.64 -1.58
C LYS A 43 -1.25 -13.45 -0.33
N SER A 44 -1.06 -12.86 0.85
CA SER A 44 -1.38 -13.53 2.13
C SER A 44 -2.89 -13.71 2.30
N PHE A 45 -3.64 -12.67 1.91
CA PHE A 45 -5.11 -12.72 1.91
C PHE A 45 -5.65 -13.85 1.04
N PHE A 46 -5.18 -13.97 -0.20
CA PHE A 46 -5.61 -15.02 -1.11
C PHE A 46 -5.31 -16.42 -0.57
N GLN A 47 -4.16 -16.62 0.09
CA GLN A 47 -3.81 -17.91 0.70
C GLN A 47 -4.72 -18.33 1.85
N THR A 48 -5.32 -17.36 2.55
CA THR A 48 -6.13 -17.61 3.76
C THR A 48 -7.63 -17.57 3.46
N SER A 49 -8.03 -16.78 2.48
CA SER A 49 -9.43 -16.41 2.24
C SER A 49 -9.76 -16.33 0.75
N SER A 50 -9.29 -17.29 -0.04
CA SER A 50 -9.53 -17.38 -1.49
C SER A 50 -11.01 -17.32 -1.86
N ASP A 51 -11.89 -17.82 -0.99
CA ASP A 51 -13.33 -17.88 -1.23
C ASP A 51 -13.99 -16.49 -1.27
N LEU A 52 -13.30 -15.46 -0.78
CA LEU A 52 -13.73 -14.07 -0.82
C LEU A 52 -13.19 -13.32 -2.06
N CYS A 53 -12.45 -13.99 -2.94
CA CYS A 53 -11.88 -13.41 -4.15
C CYS A 53 -12.77 -13.68 -5.37
N ASP A 54 -12.88 -12.69 -6.26
CA ASP A 54 -13.58 -12.83 -7.54
C ASP A 54 -12.77 -12.20 -8.69
N PRO A 55 -12.28 -12.98 -9.66
CA PRO A 55 -12.28 -14.45 -9.68
C PRO A 55 -11.40 -15.03 -8.55
N ILE A 56 -11.59 -16.32 -8.22
CA ILE A 56 -10.73 -17.06 -7.28
C ILE A 56 -9.39 -17.39 -7.98
N ASP A 57 -8.61 -16.35 -8.26
CA ASP A 57 -7.28 -16.44 -8.88
C ASP A 57 -6.32 -15.43 -8.25
N TYR A 58 -5.03 -15.79 -8.23
CA TYR A 58 -3.94 -14.93 -7.79
C TYR A 58 -2.87 -14.81 -8.87
N ARG A 59 -2.79 -13.60 -9.45
CA ARG A 59 -1.76 -13.26 -10.43
C ARG A 59 -0.69 -12.35 -9.83
N PRO A 60 0.57 -12.79 -9.69
CA PRO A 60 1.64 -11.95 -9.18
C PRO A 60 2.01 -10.85 -10.18
N MET A 61 2.51 -9.72 -9.66
CA MET A 61 2.94 -8.58 -10.50
C MET A 61 4.04 -8.95 -11.52
N LEU A 62 4.89 -9.95 -11.22
CA LEU A 62 6.02 -10.38 -12.06
C LEU A 62 5.69 -11.62 -12.91
N HIS A 63 4.42 -11.86 -13.24
CA HIS A 63 4.01 -12.97 -14.10
C HIS A 63 4.62 -12.82 -15.52
N SER A 64 5.17 -13.90 -16.07
CA SER A 64 5.87 -13.92 -17.37
C SER A 64 5.04 -13.30 -18.50
N ASP A 65 3.77 -13.72 -18.56
CA ASP A 65 2.85 -13.41 -19.64
C ASP A 65 2.45 -11.92 -19.67
N PHE A 66 2.68 -11.20 -18.58
CA PHE A 66 2.29 -9.80 -18.40
C PHE A 66 3.50 -8.86 -18.25
N SER A 67 4.69 -9.33 -18.61
CA SER A 67 5.91 -8.54 -18.53
C SER A 67 5.82 -7.25 -19.38
N ALA A 68 5.25 -7.33 -20.59
CA ALA A 68 5.02 -6.17 -21.46
C ALA A 68 4.07 -5.14 -20.82
N ASP A 69 2.95 -5.60 -20.27
CA ASP A 69 1.98 -4.74 -19.57
C ASP A 69 2.59 -4.07 -18.34
N LEU A 70 3.38 -4.82 -17.57
CA LEU A 70 4.12 -4.27 -16.44
C LEU A 70 5.10 -3.18 -16.88
N HIS A 71 5.82 -3.40 -18.00
CA HIS A 71 6.72 -2.40 -18.56
C HIS A 71 5.97 -1.15 -19.02
N HIS A 72 4.82 -1.32 -19.68
CA HIS A 72 3.95 -0.21 -20.07
C HIS A 72 3.49 0.58 -18.84
N TYR A 73 2.92 -0.11 -17.85
CA TYR A 73 2.41 0.51 -16.62
C TYR A 73 3.48 1.27 -15.84
N ARG A 74 4.71 0.73 -15.75
CA ARG A 74 5.84 1.41 -15.08
C ARG A 74 6.31 2.68 -15.79
N ARG A 75 6.08 2.80 -17.11
CA ARG A 75 6.46 4.01 -17.87
C ARG A 75 5.50 5.17 -17.62
N VAL A 76 4.25 4.89 -17.24
CA VAL A 76 3.24 5.91 -16.91
C VAL A 76 3.72 6.74 -15.71
N ALA A 77 3.68 8.07 -15.85
CA ALA A 77 4.23 9.02 -14.88
C ALA A 77 3.62 8.86 -13.49
N ASP A 78 2.31 8.61 -13.40
CA ASP A 78 1.58 8.45 -12.13
C ASP A 78 2.15 7.33 -11.26
N VAL A 79 2.58 6.22 -11.87
CA VAL A 79 3.11 5.05 -11.14
C VAL A 79 4.48 5.35 -10.52
N ARG A 80 5.28 6.24 -11.12
CA ARG A 80 6.58 6.65 -10.58
C ARG A 80 6.44 7.41 -9.26
N HIS A 81 5.40 8.25 -9.15
CA HIS A 81 5.11 9.00 -7.92
C HIS A 81 4.85 8.06 -6.75
N PHE A 82 4.13 6.97 -6.96
CA PHE A 82 3.77 6.01 -5.90
C PHE A 82 4.89 5.01 -5.55
N ARG A 83 5.84 4.76 -6.46
CA ARG A 83 6.99 3.87 -6.24
C ARG A 83 8.16 4.55 -5.51
N SER A 84 8.15 5.88 -5.40
CA SER A 84 9.11 6.58 -4.57
C SER A 84 9.04 6.04 -3.14
N LYS A 85 10.19 5.70 -2.54
CA LYS A 85 10.23 5.01 -1.25
C LYS A 85 9.45 5.82 -0.22
N SER A 86 8.39 5.22 0.29
CA SER A 86 7.67 5.72 1.45
C SER A 86 8.61 5.72 2.65
N LYS A 87 8.65 6.81 3.45
CA LYS A 87 9.23 6.73 4.80
C LYS A 87 8.52 5.59 5.55
N SER A 88 9.21 4.49 5.77
CA SER A 88 8.72 3.35 6.52
C SER A 88 8.85 3.70 8.00
N TRP A 89 7.74 3.93 8.69
CA TRP A 89 7.73 3.74 10.14
C TRP A 89 7.75 2.22 10.35
N SER A 90 8.95 1.69 10.56
CA SER A 90 9.10 0.36 11.13
C SER A 90 8.88 0.52 12.63
N SER A 91 7.69 0.17 13.12
CA SER A 91 7.49 -0.07 14.55
C SER A 91 8.29 -1.33 14.90
N GLY A 92 9.57 -1.17 15.26
CA GLY A 92 10.42 -2.32 15.54
C GLY A 92 11.93 -2.13 15.53
N ASP A 93 12.50 -0.91 15.54
CA ASP A 93 13.92 -0.78 15.88
C ASP A 93 14.09 -0.92 17.41
N ARG A 94 14.20 -2.18 17.84
CA ARG A 94 14.87 -2.53 19.09
C ARG A 94 16.13 -3.31 18.74
N SER A 95 17.26 -2.68 19.03
CA SER A 95 18.60 -3.25 19.20
C SER A 95 19.52 -3.36 17.97
N ARG A 96 20.15 -2.23 17.62
CA ARG A 96 21.61 -2.20 17.51
C ARG A 96 22.20 -1.24 18.55
N LEU A 97 22.02 -1.61 19.82
CA LEU A 97 22.88 -1.10 20.88
C LEU A 97 24.24 -1.79 20.73
N SER A 98 25.22 -0.98 20.36
CA SER A 98 26.65 -1.22 20.51
C SER A 98 26.94 -2.05 21.76
N ARG A 99 27.46 -3.27 21.57
CA ARG A 99 28.34 -3.89 22.56
C ARG A 99 29.74 -3.93 21.98
N LYS A 100 30.50 -2.88 22.27
CA LYS A 100 31.95 -3.00 22.47
C LYS A 100 32.14 -4.07 23.55
N VAL A 101 32.57 -5.27 23.16
CA VAL A 101 33.19 -6.20 24.11
C VAL A 101 34.69 -5.92 23.98
N ILE A 102 35.18 -5.18 24.96
CA ILE A 102 36.60 -5.11 25.31
C ILE A 102 36.86 -6.39 26.10
N PHE A 103 37.68 -7.27 25.58
CA PHE A 103 38.77 -7.96 26.28
C PHE A 103 39.83 -8.31 25.24
#